data_AF-A0A521JUN3-F1
#
_entry.id   AF-A0A521JUN3-F1
#
_cell.length_a   1.000
_cell.length_b   1.000
_cell.length_c   1.000
_cell.angle_alpha   90.00
_cell.angle_beta   90.00
_cell.angle_gamma   90.00
#
_symmetry.space_group_name_H-M   'P 1'
#
loop_
_entity.id
_entity.type
_entity.pdbx_description
1 polymer ?
#
loop_
_entity_poly.entity_id
_entity_poly.type
_entity_poly.pdbx_seq_one_letter_code
_entity_poly.pdbx_strand_id
1 'polypeptide(L)'
;MHAATSIPALRRLRVQGLHRSGEPVVALHDPLGVADAGADWPVVVPSRVFEIARRFDGSCGAEQIAYGLRAWNHPPTIDEIARVAAGFSEKLLLDDGRFRSAAAAALARWNELDARPCRDQAVLAASDADARFGLRMRVAGLVADDWDMPAPRGLRALFAPGGSFERAGRLYGRVYAAARHAQPERVILLSSAGAPLEPLLVPLARPLSTPLGTPVFDTDGLARLGIDAGASQLAHARHVALERHALFLALLLPRVPVLPLLVGALPTRLPDAQESPRGLPEVERALEALQRAIGDPERTLVIACFELAHFDARAEQPLELGARTGAQLRPFDQQAMDRALAIDAEGFWRAGLALDDAWRAAQLSAPYLALRLLEARARELEPGHTLSGDVLGYLQSHGRDDLSSWVAAAFLERTPEA
;
A
#
# COMPACT_ATOMS: atom_id res chain seq x y z
N MET A 1 22.68 42.26 1.66
CA MET A 1 22.32 40.87 1.33
C MET A 1 21.26 40.41 2.30
N HIS A 2 19.97 40.52 1.93
CA HIS A 2 18.94 39.78 2.67
C HIS A 2 19.19 38.30 2.37
N ALA A 3 19.37 37.48 3.40
CA ALA A 3 19.37 36.03 3.22
C ALA A 3 18.01 35.67 2.62
N ALA A 4 17.99 35.25 1.36
CA ALA A 4 16.77 34.79 0.71
C ALA A 4 16.20 33.65 1.58
N THR A 5 15.02 33.85 2.15
CA THR A 5 14.37 32.82 2.97
C THR A 5 14.02 31.67 2.04
N SER A 6 14.52 30.47 2.33
CA SER A 6 14.24 29.30 1.51
C SER A 6 12.75 28.95 1.58
N ILE A 7 12.20 28.48 0.47
CA ILE A 7 10.83 27.98 0.41
C ILE A 7 10.82 26.56 0.98
N PRO A 8 9.96 26.26 1.98
CA PRO A 8 9.87 24.92 2.56
C PRO A 8 9.57 23.85 1.51
N ALA A 9 10.12 22.65 1.72
CA ALA A 9 10.00 21.56 0.75
C ALA A 9 8.53 21.13 0.56
N LEU A 10 8.16 20.77 -0.68
CA LEU A 10 6.91 20.07 -0.95
C LEU A 10 6.97 18.70 -0.26
N ARG A 11 5.93 18.36 0.51
CA ARG A 11 5.85 17.03 1.13
C ARG A 11 5.75 15.94 0.07
N ARG A 12 6.07 14.71 0.47
CA ARG A 12 5.77 13.53 -0.34
C ARG A 12 4.26 13.30 -0.36
N LEU A 13 3.62 13.74 -1.43
CA LEU A 13 2.18 13.63 -1.66
C LEU A 13 1.88 12.52 -2.67
N ARG A 14 0.68 11.94 -2.64
CA ARG A 14 0.22 11.13 -3.77
C ARG A 14 -0.31 12.07 -4.85
N VAL A 15 0.21 11.89 -6.06
CA VAL A 15 -0.04 12.78 -7.21
C VAL A 15 -0.81 12.01 -8.26
N GLN A 16 -1.88 12.61 -8.79
CA GLN A 16 -2.69 12.04 -9.86
C GLN A 16 -2.92 13.10 -10.94
N GLY A 17 -2.50 12.80 -12.17
CA GLY A 17 -2.81 13.64 -13.33
C GLY A 17 -4.26 13.47 -13.74
N LEU A 18 -4.93 14.56 -14.09
CA LEU A 18 -6.35 14.60 -14.47
C LEU A 18 -6.56 15.61 -15.60
N HIS A 19 -7.72 15.54 -16.25
CA HIS A 19 -8.19 16.56 -17.18
C HIS A 19 -9.50 17.15 -16.65
N ARG A 20 -9.57 18.49 -16.52
CA ARG A 20 -10.79 19.19 -16.11
C ARG A 20 -11.14 20.24 -17.16
N SER A 21 -12.31 20.10 -17.78
CA SER A 21 -12.77 20.99 -18.85
C SER A 21 -11.76 21.15 -20.01
N GLY A 22 -11.01 20.09 -20.32
CA GLY A 22 -9.97 20.09 -21.36
C GLY A 22 -8.60 20.60 -20.91
N GLU A 23 -8.47 21.12 -19.69
CA GLU A 23 -7.19 21.58 -19.15
C GLU A 23 -6.52 20.49 -18.29
N PRO A 24 -5.19 20.31 -18.41
CA PRO A 24 -4.44 19.40 -17.56
C PRO A 24 -4.33 19.97 -16.14
N VAL A 25 -4.76 19.18 -15.17
CA VAL A 25 -4.70 19.49 -13.74
C VAL A 25 -4.08 18.33 -12.98
N VAL A 26 -3.63 18.60 -11.76
CA VAL A 26 -3.02 17.62 -10.88
C VAL A 26 -3.78 17.61 -9.56
N ALA A 27 -4.26 16.43 -9.15
CA ALA A 27 -4.79 16.19 -7.82
C ALA A 27 -3.69 15.75 -6.88
N LEU A 28 -3.59 16.44 -5.74
CA LEU A 28 -2.66 16.15 -4.65
C LEU A 28 -3.45 15.58 -3.48
N HIS A 29 -3.02 14.43 -2.98
CA HIS A 29 -3.62 13.77 -1.83
C HIS A 29 -2.60 13.67 -0.69
N ASP A 30 -3.05 13.99 0.54
CA ASP A 30 -2.24 13.83 1.74
C ASP A 30 -2.25 12.36 2.19
N PRO A 31 -1.12 11.63 2.06
CA PRO A 31 -1.07 10.24 2.51
C PRO A 31 -1.30 10.08 4.01
N LEU A 32 -1.07 11.14 4.80
CA LEU A 32 -1.21 11.11 6.25
C LEU A 32 -2.60 11.55 6.74
N GLY A 33 -3.42 12.15 5.87
CA GLY A 33 -4.73 12.68 6.25
C GLY A 33 -4.71 13.79 7.29
N VAL A 34 -3.57 14.46 7.49
CA VAL A 34 -3.44 15.59 8.42
C VAL A 34 -4.25 16.78 7.91
N ALA A 35 -4.29 16.96 6.60
CA ALA A 35 -4.91 18.12 5.98
C ALA A 35 -6.42 17.95 5.68
N ASP A 36 -6.94 16.72 5.71
CA ASP A 36 -8.34 16.39 5.40
C ASP A 36 -9.36 16.85 6.46
N ALA A 37 -8.91 17.36 7.61
CA ALA A 37 -9.79 17.85 8.67
C ALA A 37 -10.65 19.07 8.27
N GLY A 38 -10.40 19.68 7.10
CA GLY A 38 -11.15 20.82 6.55
C GLY A 38 -11.52 20.64 5.07
N ALA A 39 -12.48 19.76 4.78
CA ALA A 39 -13.38 19.65 3.62
C ALA A 39 -12.91 19.82 2.14
N ASP A 40 -11.73 20.35 1.80
CA ASP A 40 -11.34 20.66 0.41
C ASP A 40 -10.25 19.71 -0.15
N TRP A 41 -10.46 18.39 -0.02
CA TRP A 41 -9.52 17.35 -0.48
C TRP A 41 -10.13 16.40 -1.52
N PRO A 42 -9.37 15.99 -2.56
CA PRO A 42 -7.97 16.34 -2.85
C PRO A 42 -7.76 17.79 -3.29
N VAL A 43 -6.54 18.31 -3.10
CA VAL A 43 -6.17 19.63 -3.61
C VAL A 43 -5.88 19.51 -5.09
N VAL A 44 -6.76 20.07 -5.93
CA VAL A 44 -6.59 20.10 -7.39
C VAL A 44 -5.96 21.43 -7.80
N VAL A 45 -4.84 21.37 -8.52
CA VAL A 45 -4.10 22.54 -9.02
C VAL A 45 -3.84 22.43 -10.54
N PRO A 46 -3.71 23.55 -11.26
CA PRO A 46 -3.22 23.51 -12.64
C PRO A 46 -1.84 22.87 -12.72
N SER A 47 -1.55 22.10 -13.78
CA SER A 47 -0.25 21.42 -13.92
C SER A 47 0.95 22.39 -13.84
N ARG A 48 0.81 23.62 -14.35
CA ARG A 48 1.85 24.66 -14.23
C ARG A 48 2.17 25.01 -12.76
N VAL A 49 1.15 25.08 -11.90
CA VAL A 49 1.32 25.37 -10.47
C VAL A 49 2.03 24.21 -9.78
N PHE A 50 1.66 22.97 -10.13
CA PHE A 50 2.36 21.79 -9.62
C PHE A 50 3.83 21.76 -10.04
N GLU A 51 4.14 22.04 -11.31
CA GLU A 51 5.53 22.07 -11.80
C GLU A 51 6.40 23.13 -11.12
N ILE A 52 5.82 24.27 -10.69
CA ILE A 52 6.49 25.24 -9.82
C ILE A 52 6.74 24.61 -8.44
N ALA A 53 5.70 24.04 -7.82
CA ALA A 53 5.78 23.48 -6.47
C ALA A 53 6.76 22.30 -6.36
N ARG A 54 6.96 21.52 -7.44
CA ARG A 54 7.99 20.47 -7.51
C ARG A 54 9.42 20.98 -7.32
N ARG A 55 9.65 22.30 -7.45
CA ARG A 55 10.95 22.93 -7.20
C ARG A 55 11.15 23.33 -5.74
N PHE A 56 10.14 23.15 -4.90
CA PHE A 56 10.24 23.43 -3.48
C PHE A 56 10.92 22.25 -2.80
N ASP A 57 12.23 22.34 -2.65
CA ASP A 57 13.08 21.32 -2.04
C ASP A 57 13.60 21.71 -0.66
N GLY A 58 13.23 22.90 -0.16
CA GLY A 58 13.73 23.43 1.11
C GLY A 58 15.07 24.18 1.01
N SER A 59 15.76 24.11 -0.13
CA SER A 59 17.10 24.67 -0.33
C SER A 59 17.10 26.04 -1.03
N CYS A 60 16.10 26.29 -1.88
CA CYS A 60 16.03 27.48 -2.73
C CYS A 60 14.96 28.49 -2.30
N GLY A 61 15.27 29.78 -2.44
CA GLY A 61 14.28 30.87 -2.33
C GLY A 61 13.57 31.14 -3.66
N ALA A 62 12.54 32.00 -3.63
CA ALA A 62 11.72 32.34 -4.81
C ALA A 62 12.54 32.88 -5.99
N GLU A 63 13.56 33.70 -5.74
CA GLU A 63 14.46 34.24 -6.76
C GLU A 63 15.24 33.15 -7.52
N GLN A 64 15.81 32.19 -6.79
CA GLN A 64 16.58 31.09 -7.38
C GLN A 64 15.67 30.17 -8.19
N ILE A 65 14.45 29.93 -7.71
CA ILE A 65 13.45 29.15 -8.43
C ILE A 65 13.03 29.89 -9.71
N ALA A 66 12.73 31.19 -9.64
CA ALA A 66 12.41 32.00 -10.81
C ALA A 66 13.54 31.96 -11.86
N TYR A 67 14.79 32.10 -11.41
CA TYR A 67 15.96 31.99 -12.27
C TYR A 67 16.09 30.61 -12.93
N GLY A 68 15.84 29.54 -12.19
CA GLY A 68 15.84 28.16 -12.70
C GLY A 68 14.74 27.89 -13.74
N LEU A 69 13.64 28.63 -13.68
CA LEU A 69 12.48 28.51 -14.57
C LEU A 69 12.46 29.55 -15.70
N ARG A 70 13.50 30.38 -15.84
CA ARG A 70 13.57 31.48 -16.83
C ARG A 70 13.41 31.06 -18.29
N ALA A 71 13.71 29.79 -18.60
CA ALA A 71 13.61 29.23 -19.95
C ALA A 71 12.20 28.73 -20.31
N TRP A 72 11.24 28.78 -19.38
CA TRP A 72 9.86 28.40 -19.65
C TRP A 72 9.19 29.41 -20.58
N ASN A 73 8.25 28.92 -21.38
CA ASN A 73 7.30 29.79 -22.05
C ASN A 73 6.42 30.45 -20.98
N HIS A 74 6.51 31.78 -20.85
CA HIS A 74 5.98 32.55 -19.71
C HIS A 74 6.60 32.12 -18.36
N PRO A 75 7.83 32.58 -18.03
CA PRO A 75 8.47 32.25 -16.77
C PRO A 75 7.69 32.86 -15.59
N PRO A 76 7.54 32.13 -14.47
CA PRO A 76 6.82 32.66 -13.32
C PRO A 76 7.60 33.79 -12.65
N THR A 77 6.86 34.79 -12.15
CA THR A 77 7.44 35.87 -11.35
C THR A 77 7.76 35.39 -9.93
N ILE A 78 8.64 36.13 -9.23
CA ILE A 78 8.95 35.88 -7.82
C ILE A 78 7.66 35.91 -6.97
N ASP A 79 6.77 36.87 -7.23
CA ASP A 79 5.48 37.00 -6.53
C ASP A 79 4.52 35.85 -6.83
N GLU A 80 4.53 35.30 -8.05
CA GLU A 80 3.77 34.09 -8.37
C GLU A 80 4.29 32.88 -7.58
N ILE A 81 5.61 32.69 -7.52
CA ILE A 81 6.22 31.59 -6.76
C ILE A 81 5.91 31.73 -5.26
N ALA A 82 6.02 32.95 -4.71
CA ALA A 82 5.69 33.23 -3.31
C ALA A 82 4.20 32.95 -3.01
N ARG A 83 3.29 33.32 -3.92
CA ARG A 83 1.85 33.00 -3.79
C ARG A 83 1.57 31.50 -3.83
N VAL A 84 2.24 30.77 -4.72
CA VAL A 84 2.13 29.29 -4.76
C VAL A 84 2.61 28.69 -3.44
N ALA A 85 3.77 29.11 -2.93
CA ALA A 85 4.29 28.65 -1.66
C ALA A 85 3.34 28.94 -0.49
N ALA A 86 2.80 30.16 -0.40
CA ALA A 86 1.83 30.53 0.63
C ALA A 86 0.55 29.68 0.57
N GLY A 87 -0.04 29.49 -0.62
CA GLY A 87 -1.23 28.67 -0.78
C GLY A 87 -1.00 27.19 -0.49
N PHE A 88 0.20 26.67 -0.78
CA PHE A 88 0.57 25.30 -0.44
C PHE A 88 0.82 25.13 1.07
N SER A 89 1.43 26.11 1.73
CA SER A 89 1.59 26.16 3.19
C SER A 89 0.24 26.17 3.90
N GLU A 90 -0.70 27.00 3.46
CA GLU A 90 -2.07 27.07 3.99
C GLU A 90 -2.80 25.72 3.93
N LYS A 91 -2.55 24.95 2.86
CA LYS A 91 -3.13 23.62 2.65
C LYS A 91 -2.29 22.49 3.25
N LEU A 92 -1.26 22.79 4.05
CA LEU A 92 -0.37 21.81 4.71
C LEU A 92 0.36 20.88 3.72
N LEU A 93 0.61 21.36 2.50
CA LEU A 93 1.32 20.64 1.44
C LEU A 93 2.83 20.77 1.55
N LEU A 94 3.34 21.76 2.28
CA LEU A 94 4.77 21.97 2.50
C LEU A 94 5.20 21.44 3.87
N ASP A 95 6.45 20.97 3.98
CA ASP A 95 7.08 20.62 5.25
C ASP A 95 7.57 21.88 5.97
N ASP A 96 6.61 22.66 6.47
CA ASP A 96 6.85 23.86 7.25
C ASP A 96 6.39 23.72 8.70
N GLY A 97 6.55 24.77 9.50
CA GLY A 97 6.11 24.77 10.90
C GLY A 97 4.60 24.55 11.06
N ARG A 98 3.79 24.93 10.06
CA ARG A 98 2.34 24.79 10.09
C ARG A 98 1.95 23.33 9.93
N PHE A 99 2.50 22.64 8.93
CA PHE A 99 2.32 21.21 8.75
C PHE A 99 2.85 20.44 9.96
N ARG A 100 4.07 20.71 10.43
CA ARG A 100 4.66 19.97 11.57
C ARG A 100 3.81 20.09 12.83
N SER A 101 3.26 21.27 13.10
CA SER A 101 2.35 21.48 14.23
C SER A 101 1.04 20.70 14.06
N ALA A 102 0.46 20.72 12.87
CA ALA A 102 -0.77 19.97 12.57
C ALA A 102 -0.55 18.45 12.64
N ALA A 103 0.57 17.95 12.12
CA ALA A 103 0.95 16.55 12.16
C ALA A 103 1.22 16.08 13.59
N ALA A 104 1.92 16.88 14.41
CA ALA A 104 2.13 16.58 15.82
C ALA A 104 0.80 16.52 16.60
N ALA A 105 -0.11 17.47 16.36
CA ALA A 105 -1.44 17.45 16.98
C ALA A 105 -2.29 16.25 16.53
N ALA A 106 -2.22 15.88 15.25
CA ALA A 106 -2.89 14.69 14.73
C ALA A 106 -2.32 13.41 15.33
N LEU A 107 -0.98 13.31 15.45
CA LEU A 107 -0.30 12.18 16.07
C LEU A 107 -0.60 12.07 17.57
N ALA A 108 -0.70 13.19 18.29
CA ALA A 108 -1.09 13.18 19.69
C ALA A 108 -2.49 12.57 19.88
N ARG A 109 -3.50 13.04 19.11
CA ARG A 109 -4.85 12.45 19.11
C ARG A 109 -4.85 10.99 18.68
N TRP A 110 -4.03 10.63 17.70
CA TRP A 110 -3.87 9.24 17.28
C TRP A 110 -3.34 8.38 18.42
N ASN A 111 -2.37 8.88 19.19
CA ASN A 111 -1.77 8.18 20.31
C ASN A 111 -2.70 7.95 21.49
N GLU A 112 -3.72 8.79 21.66
CA GLU A 112 -4.78 8.63 22.66
C GLU A 112 -5.75 7.46 22.35
N LEU A 113 -5.73 6.89 21.14
CA LEU A 113 -6.60 5.78 20.78
C LEU A 113 -6.10 4.44 21.33
N ASP A 114 -6.93 3.72 22.09
CA ASP A 114 -6.62 2.35 22.54
C ASP A 114 -6.44 1.37 21.37
N ALA A 115 -7.21 1.56 20.31
CA ALA A 115 -7.16 0.78 19.09
C ALA A 115 -7.46 1.66 17.88
N ARG A 116 -6.90 1.32 16.72
CA ARG A 116 -7.33 1.92 15.46
C ARG A 116 -8.78 1.48 15.18
N PRO A 117 -9.73 2.41 15.00
CA PRO A 117 -11.09 2.05 14.61
C PRO A 117 -11.15 1.62 13.14
N CYS A 118 -12.02 0.67 12.84
CA CYS A 118 -12.43 0.35 11.47
C CYS A 118 -13.08 1.59 10.80
N ARG A 119 -12.82 1.77 9.51
CA ARG A 119 -13.25 2.89 8.67
C ARG A 119 -13.95 2.43 7.39
N ASP A 120 -13.78 1.17 6.99
CA ASP A 120 -14.46 0.63 5.82
C ASP A 120 -15.98 0.71 6.03
N GLN A 121 -16.66 1.57 5.26
CA GLN A 121 -18.09 1.84 5.43
C GLN A 121 -18.95 0.60 5.18
N ALA A 122 -18.54 -0.27 4.26
CA ALA A 122 -19.27 -1.51 3.99
C ALA A 122 -19.19 -2.49 5.18
N VAL A 123 -18.10 -2.42 5.93
CA VAL A 123 -17.90 -3.18 7.17
C VAL A 123 -18.61 -2.50 8.34
N LEU A 124 -18.52 -1.18 8.47
CA LEU A 124 -19.10 -0.39 9.55
C LEU A 124 -20.63 -0.36 9.53
N ALA A 125 -21.27 -0.62 8.38
CA ALA A 125 -22.71 -0.83 8.32
C ALA A 125 -23.21 -1.92 9.29
N ALA A 126 -22.32 -2.84 9.73
CA ALA A 126 -22.56 -3.82 10.77
C ALA A 126 -22.57 -3.24 12.20
N SER A 127 -23.47 -2.27 12.46
CA SER A 127 -23.50 -1.50 13.71
C SER A 127 -24.26 -2.19 14.86
N ASP A 128 -25.27 -3.00 14.57
CA ASP A 128 -26.05 -3.77 15.56
C ASP A 128 -25.68 -5.27 15.59
N ALA A 129 -26.34 -6.04 16.46
CA ALA A 129 -26.05 -7.46 16.65
C ALA A 129 -26.38 -8.30 15.40
N ASP A 130 -27.49 -8.02 14.73
CA ASP A 130 -27.95 -8.77 13.56
C ASP A 130 -27.03 -8.50 12.36
N ALA A 131 -26.64 -7.25 12.18
CA ALA A 131 -25.73 -6.85 11.12
C ALA A 131 -24.30 -7.40 11.35
N ARG A 132 -23.84 -7.46 12.61
CA ARG A 132 -22.58 -8.16 12.95
C ARG A 132 -22.68 -9.67 12.69
N PHE A 133 -23.81 -10.29 13.02
CA PHE A 133 -24.04 -11.69 12.70
C PHE A 133 -24.05 -11.94 11.19
N GLY A 134 -24.72 -11.09 10.42
CA GLY A 134 -24.72 -11.11 8.96
C GLY A 134 -23.32 -10.96 8.36
N LEU A 135 -22.52 -10.02 8.88
CA LEU A 135 -21.12 -9.86 8.48
C LEU A 135 -20.30 -11.12 8.80
N ARG A 136 -20.48 -11.70 10.00
CA ARG A 136 -19.81 -12.96 10.38
C ARG A 136 -20.17 -14.08 9.42
N MET A 137 -21.44 -14.24 9.08
CA MET A 137 -21.92 -15.26 8.14
C MET A 137 -21.37 -15.01 6.73
N ARG A 138 -21.29 -13.76 6.29
CA ARG A 138 -20.69 -13.39 5.00
C ARG A 138 -19.21 -13.77 4.95
N VAL A 139 -18.42 -13.36 5.96
CA VAL A 139 -16.98 -13.66 6.03
C VAL A 139 -16.74 -15.16 6.14
N ALA A 140 -17.48 -15.86 7.01
CA ALA A 140 -17.38 -17.31 7.15
C ALA A 140 -17.78 -18.04 5.86
N GLY A 141 -18.86 -17.60 5.21
CA GLY A 141 -19.36 -18.17 3.96
C GLY A 141 -18.36 -18.06 2.80
N LEU A 142 -17.57 -16.98 2.75
CA LEU A 142 -16.50 -16.84 1.74
C LEU A 142 -15.43 -17.93 1.86
N VAL A 143 -15.21 -18.47 3.05
CA VAL A 143 -14.18 -19.50 3.33
C VAL A 143 -14.77 -20.91 3.23
N ALA A 144 -16.09 -21.05 3.42
CA ALA A 144 -16.77 -22.33 3.47
C ALA A 144 -16.61 -23.15 2.17
N ASP A 145 -16.64 -22.50 1.01
CA ASP A 145 -16.49 -23.15 -0.29
C ASP A 145 -15.09 -23.77 -0.48
N ASP A 146 -14.08 -23.24 0.21
CA ASP A 146 -12.69 -23.69 0.14
C ASP A 146 -12.25 -24.43 1.42
N TRP A 147 -13.21 -24.88 2.24
CA TRP A 147 -12.94 -25.52 3.54
C TRP A 147 -12.21 -26.86 3.42
N ASP A 148 -12.44 -27.57 2.31
CA ASP A 148 -11.82 -28.86 2.01
C ASP A 148 -10.53 -28.71 1.18
N MET A 149 -10.02 -27.48 1.01
CA MET A 149 -8.75 -27.26 0.34
C MET A 149 -7.62 -27.98 1.10
N PRO A 150 -6.74 -28.73 0.41
CA PRO A 150 -5.63 -29.41 1.07
C PRO A 150 -4.76 -28.43 1.86
N ALA A 151 -4.34 -28.84 3.05
CA ALA A 151 -3.45 -28.03 3.87
C ALA A 151 -2.12 -27.78 3.12
N PRO A 152 -1.78 -26.52 2.81
CA PRO A 152 -0.52 -26.22 2.12
C PRO A 152 0.64 -26.47 3.07
N ARG A 153 1.33 -27.60 2.91
CA ARG A 153 2.53 -27.92 3.67
C ARG A 153 3.64 -26.94 3.29
N GLY A 154 4.41 -26.51 4.29
CA GLY A 154 5.51 -25.58 4.07
C GLY A 154 5.08 -24.16 3.70
N LEU A 155 3.85 -23.74 3.99
CA LEU A 155 3.40 -22.38 3.68
C LEU A 155 4.28 -21.33 4.39
N ARG A 156 4.84 -20.39 3.62
CA ARG A 156 5.68 -19.28 4.11
C ARG A 156 5.05 -17.92 3.88
N ALA A 157 4.38 -17.75 2.75
CA ALA A 157 3.72 -16.49 2.44
C ALA A 157 2.45 -16.69 1.62
N LEU A 158 1.60 -15.66 1.66
CA LEU A 158 0.40 -15.54 0.83
C LEU A 158 0.38 -14.18 0.14
N PHE A 159 -0.02 -14.18 -1.12
CA PHE A 159 -0.52 -12.98 -1.77
C PHE A 159 -2.03 -12.94 -1.62
N ALA A 160 -2.54 -11.76 -1.27
CA ALA A 160 -3.94 -11.57 -0.95
C ALA A 160 -4.51 -10.31 -1.62
N PRO A 161 -5.82 -10.29 -1.94
CA PRO A 161 -6.45 -9.15 -2.58
C PRO A 161 -6.51 -7.92 -1.66
N GLY A 162 -6.33 -6.71 -2.22
CA GLY A 162 -6.61 -5.43 -1.53
C GLY A 162 -8.05 -4.92 -1.68
N GLY A 163 -8.80 -5.45 -2.65
CA GLY A 163 -10.13 -4.96 -3.04
C GLY A 163 -11.25 -5.26 -2.03
N SER A 164 -12.47 -4.79 -2.31
CA SER A 164 -13.64 -5.02 -1.45
C SER A 164 -14.15 -6.47 -1.52
N PHE A 165 -14.99 -6.88 -0.57
CA PHE A 165 -15.55 -8.24 -0.55
C PHE A 165 -16.51 -8.52 -1.70
N GLU A 166 -17.20 -7.49 -2.21
CA GLU A 166 -18.08 -7.60 -3.37
C GLU A 166 -17.29 -8.00 -4.62
N ARG A 167 -16.08 -7.46 -4.76
CA ARG A 167 -15.27 -7.62 -5.97
C ARG A 167 -14.27 -8.76 -5.86
N ALA A 168 -13.66 -8.96 -4.69
CA ALA A 168 -12.56 -9.90 -4.49
C ALA A 168 -12.82 -10.98 -3.42
N GLY A 169 -14.04 -11.07 -2.88
CA GLY A 169 -14.38 -11.94 -1.74
C GLY A 169 -13.97 -13.40 -1.89
N ARG A 170 -14.14 -13.98 -3.08
CA ARG A 170 -13.72 -15.38 -3.37
C ARG A 170 -12.23 -15.60 -3.17
N LEU A 171 -11.39 -14.61 -3.48
CA LEU A 171 -9.94 -14.72 -3.29
C LEU A 171 -9.57 -14.62 -1.81
N TYR A 172 -10.28 -13.80 -1.02
CA TYR A 172 -10.11 -13.82 0.44
C TYR A 172 -10.39 -15.21 1.02
N GLY A 173 -11.48 -15.86 0.57
CA GLY A 173 -11.83 -17.24 0.96
C GLY A 173 -10.65 -18.20 0.86
N ARG A 174 -10.02 -18.26 -0.31
CA ARG A 174 -8.86 -19.12 -0.60
C ARG A 174 -7.63 -18.79 0.25
N VAL A 175 -7.29 -17.49 0.36
CA VAL A 175 -6.14 -17.04 1.18
C VAL A 175 -6.31 -17.50 2.62
N TYR A 176 -7.50 -17.30 3.18
CA TYR A 176 -7.72 -17.55 4.60
C TYR A 176 -8.05 -19.00 4.93
N ALA A 177 -8.56 -19.78 3.98
CA ALA A 177 -8.56 -21.25 4.08
C ALA A 177 -7.11 -21.77 4.17
N ALA A 178 -6.23 -21.34 3.26
CA ALA A 178 -4.80 -21.71 3.30
C ALA A 178 -4.11 -21.29 4.60
N ALA A 179 -4.28 -20.05 5.05
CA ALA A 179 -3.70 -19.53 6.29
C ALA A 179 -4.18 -20.32 7.52
N ARG A 180 -5.47 -20.68 7.57
CA ARG A 180 -6.05 -21.47 8.67
C ARG A 180 -5.41 -22.85 8.76
N HIS A 181 -5.19 -23.53 7.64
CA HIS A 181 -4.58 -24.86 7.65
C HIS A 181 -3.10 -24.84 8.06
N ALA A 182 -2.39 -23.76 7.76
CA ALA A 182 -0.99 -23.60 8.15
C ALA A 182 -0.79 -23.41 9.67
N GLN A 183 -1.83 -23.00 10.41
CA GLN A 183 -1.78 -22.75 11.87
C GLN A 183 -0.53 -21.95 12.29
N PRO A 184 -0.28 -20.76 11.69
CA PRO A 184 0.90 -19.98 12.04
C PRO A 184 0.80 -19.48 13.48
N GLU A 185 1.95 -19.20 14.07
CA GLU A 185 2.00 -18.60 15.40
C GLU A 185 2.17 -17.09 15.38
N ARG A 186 2.46 -16.53 14.21
CA ARG A 186 2.53 -15.10 13.95
C ARG A 186 2.08 -14.83 12.52
N VAL A 187 1.36 -13.74 12.33
CA VAL A 187 1.06 -13.20 11.00
C VAL A 187 1.66 -11.81 10.85
N ILE A 188 2.49 -11.63 9.83
CA ILE A 188 2.91 -10.30 9.39
C ILE A 188 2.05 -9.91 8.19
N LEU A 189 1.26 -8.86 8.35
CA LEU A 189 0.30 -8.41 7.33
C LEU A 189 0.84 -7.15 6.65
N LEU A 190 1.41 -7.31 5.46
CA LEU A 190 1.93 -6.23 4.63
C LEU A 190 0.85 -5.72 3.69
N SER A 191 0.67 -4.41 3.59
CA SER A 191 -0.13 -3.85 2.49
C SER A 191 0.53 -2.65 1.85
N SER A 192 0.47 -2.60 0.53
CA SER A 192 0.90 -1.43 -0.23
C SER A 192 0.00 -0.24 0.11
N ALA A 193 0.62 0.88 0.51
CA ALA A 193 -0.11 2.09 0.83
C ALA A 193 -0.63 2.84 -0.42
N GLY A 194 -0.07 2.53 -1.59
CA GLY A 194 -0.38 3.23 -2.84
C GLY A 194 0.04 4.71 -2.82
N ALA A 195 0.91 5.10 -1.87
CA ALA A 195 1.35 6.47 -1.66
C ALA A 195 2.76 6.49 -1.05
N PRO A 196 3.53 7.57 -1.25
CA PRO A 196 4.84 7.69 -0.62
C PRO A 196 4.70 7.80 0.91
N LEU A 197 5.53 7.07 1.64
CA LEU A 197 5.63 7.09 3.11
C LEU A 197 7.09 7.18 3.53
N GLU A 198 7.36 7.74 4.71
CA GLU A 198 8.69 7.78 5.33
C GLU A 198 8.56 7.49 6.84
N PRO A 199 9.11 6.39 7.38
CA PRO A 199 9.90 5.36 6.70
C PRO A 199 9.13 4.56 5.65
N LEU A 200 9.84 3.77 4.83
CA LEU A 200 9.21 2.89 3.81
C LEU A 200 8.22 1.91 4.43
N LEU A 201 8.58 1.33 5.57
CA LEU A 201 7.75 0.39 6.31
C LEU A 201 7.15 1.09 7.53
N VAL A 202 5.83 1.15 7.61
CA VAL A 202 5.09 1.87 8.65
C VAL A 202 4.27 0.88 9.48
N PRO A 203 4.74 0.48 10.68
CA PRO A 203 3.94 -0.34 11.59
C PRO A 203 2.71 0.37 12.10
N LEU A 204 1.61 -0.37 12.25
CA LEU A 204 0.52 0.03 13.12
C LEU A 204 0.95 -0.27 14.56
N ALA A 205 1.22 0.76 15.36
CA ALA A 205 1.69 0.59 16.74
C ALA A 205 0.55 0.35 17.76
N ARG A 206 -0.61 -0.14 17.31
CA ARG A 206 -1.79 -0.40 18.17
C ARG A 206 -2.70 -1.47 17.57
N PRO A 207 -3.57 -2.11 18.35
CA PRO A 207 -4.54 -3.07 17.83
C PRO A 207 -5.46 -2.45 16.77
N LEU A 208 -5.92 -3.26 15.82
CA LEU A 208 -6.90 -2.88 14.81
C LEU A 208 -8.28 -3.42 15.19
N SER A 209 -9.17 -2.54 15.62
CA SER A 209 -10.53 -2.92 16.01
C SER A 209 -11.41 -3.15 14.79
N THR A 210 -12.17 -4.25 14.79
CA THR A 210 -13.16 -4.57 13.75
C THR A 210 -14.50 -4.94 14.36
N PRO A 211 -15.63 -4.84 13.62
CA PRO A 211 -16.93 -5.28 14.13
C PRO A 211 -17.03 -6.77 14.48
N LEU A 212 -16.12 -7.63 13.99
CA LEU A 212 -16.07 -9.06 14.33
C LEU A 212 -15.07 -9.38 15.46
N GLY A 213 -14.43 -8.36 16.02
CA GLY A 213 -13.40 -8.48 17.06
C GLY A 213 -12.06 -7.90 16.63
N THR A 214 -11.15 -7.82 17.59
CA THR A 214 -9.80 -7.27 17.40
C THR A 214 -8.82 -8.45 17.32
N PRO A 215 -8.08 -8.65 16.22
CA PRO A 215 -7.00 -9.64 16.18
C PRO A 215 -6.00 -9.39 17.31
N VAL A 216 -5.36 -10.45 17.82
CA VAL A 216 -4.29 -10.31 18.81
C VAL A 216 -3.19 -9.45 18.22
N PHE A 217 -2.79 -8.40 18.92
CA PHE A 217 -1.77 -7.48 18.45
C PHE A 217 -0.37 -8.00 18.81
N ASP A 218 0.52 -8.04 17.82
CA ASP A 218 1.87 -8.57 18.01
C ASP A 218 2.86 -7.52 18.52
N THR A 219 2.84 -7.29 19.83
CA THR A 219 3.75 -6.36 20.50
C THR A 219 5.21 -6.79 20.44
N ASP A 220 5.48 -8.11 20.47
CA ASP A 220 6.85 -8.65 20.35
C ASP A 220 7.39 -8.45 18.92
N GLY A 221 6.59 -8.75 17.90
CA GLY A 221 6.94 -8.49 16.51
C GLY A 221 7.18 -7.01 16.25
N LEU A 222 6.36 -6.11 16.81
CA LEU A 222 6.58 -4.66 16.73
C LEU A 222 7.90 -4.24 17.37
N ALA A 223 8.21 -4.75 18.57
CA ALA A 223 9.45 -4.44 19.27
C ALA A 223 10.68 -4.92 18.48
N ARG A 224 10.61 -6.13 17.91
CA ARG A 224 11.67 -6.70 17.07
C ARG A 224 11.85 -5.95 15.76
N LEU A 225 10.77 -5.44 15.16
CA LEU A 225 10.81 -4.60 13.97
C LEU A 225 11.65 -3.34 14.22
N GLY A 226 11.47 -2.72 15.39
CA GLY A 226 12.30 -1.59 15.86
C GLY A 226 12.21 -0.35 14.97
N ILE A 227 11.06 -0.12 14.33
CA ILE A 227 10.81 1.06 13.51
C ILE A 227 9.90 2.02 14.28
N ASP A 228 10.37 3.24 14.48
CA ASP A 228 9.50 4.37 14.84
C ASP A 228 9.04 5.09 13.57
N ALA A 229 7.74 5.01 13.30
CA ALA A 229 7.14 5.67 12.13
C ALA A 229 6.64 7.09 12.42
N GLY A 230 6.65 7.57 13.67
CA GLY A 230 6.18 8.90 14.04
C GLY A 230 4.83 9.26 13.42
N ALA A 231 4.76 10.40 12.74
CA ALA A 231 3.53 10.87 12.08
C ALA A 231 3.09 9.98 10.90
N SER A 232 3.96 9.18 10.31
CA SER A 232 3.59 8.28 9.21
C SER A 232 2.62 7.19 9.64
N GLN A 233 2.52 6.88 10.94
CA GLN A 233 1.47 6.00 11.46
C GLN A 233 0.06 6.49 11.12
N LEU A 234 -0.14 7.80 10.92
CA LEU A 234 -1.43 8.38 10.53
C LEU A 234 -1.93 7.86 9.18
N ALA A 235 -1.04 7.37 8.30
CA ALA A 235 -1.43 6.73 7.04
C ALA A 235 -2.34 5.51 7.25
N HIS A 236 -2.19 4.82 8.39
CA HIS A 236 -3.09 3.72 8.75
C HIS A 236 -4.53 4.18 8.89
N ALA A 237 -4.80 5.41 9.34
CA ALA A 237 -6.16 5.90 9.55
C ALA A 237 -7.03 5.89 8.27
N ARG A 238 -6.39 5.85 7.09
CA ARG A 238 -7.05 5.91 5.78
C ARG A 238 -7.00 4.59 5.03
N HIS A 239 -6.25 3.60 5.53
CA HIS A 239 -5.96 2.39 4.77
C HIS A 239 -6.93 1.26 5.10
N VAL A 240 -7.90 1.03 4.23
CA VAL A 240 -9.01 0.09 4.49
C VAL A 240 -8.68 -1.37 4.21
N ALA A 241 -7.67 -1.68 3.39
CA ALA A 241 -7.42 -3.07 2.99
C ALA A 241 -7.00 -3.92 4.21
N LEU A 242 -6.16 -3.38 5.10
CA LEU A 242 -5.76 -4.08 6.34
C LEU A 242 -6.97 -4.43 7.23
N GLU A 243 -8.02 -3.61 7.24
CA GLU A 243 -9.24 -3.87 8.01
C GLU A 243 -9.99 -5.09 7.51
N ARG A 244 -10.06 -5.24 6.19
CA ARG A 244 -10.70 -6.39 5.54
C ARG A 244 -9.99 -7.69 5.90
N HIS A 245 -8.67 -7.67 5.91
CA HIS A 245 -7.84 -8.80 6.32
C HIS A 245 -7.97 -9.10 7.83
N ALA A 246 -8.01 -8.07 8.66
CA ALA A 246 -8.20 -8.20 10.10
C ALA A 246 -9.51 -8.91 10.48
N LEU A 247 -10.59 -8.75 9.70
CA LEU A 247 -11.85 -9.48 9.91
C LEU A 247 -11.66 -11.01 9.83
N PHE A 248 -10.93 -11.50 8.83
CA PHE A 248 -10.66 -12.93 8.69
C PHE A 248 -9.72 -13.43 9.77
N LEU A 249 -8.68 -12.66 10.11
CA LEU A 249 -7.73 -13.01 11.16
C LEU A 249 -8.43 -13.11 12.53
N ALA A 250 -9.28 -12.14 12.87
CA ALA A 250 -10.08 -12.17 14.11
C ALA A 250 -11.03 -13.37 14.15
N LEU A 251 -11.60 -13.77 13.02
CA LEU A 251 -12.58 -14.86 12.95
C LEU A 251 -11.93 -16.25 12.98
N LEU A 252 -10.85 -16.45 12.21
CA LEU A 252 -10.29 -17.77 11.90
C LEU A 252 -9.02 -18.09 12.67
N LEU A 253 -8.25 -17.06 13.04
CA LEU A 253 -6.99 -17.16 13.77
C LEU A 253 -7.01 -16.27 15.03
N PRO A 254 -8.04 -16.38 15.90
CA PRO A 254 -8.31 -15.41 16.98
C PRO A 254 -7.23 -15.33 18.06
N ARG A 255 -6.28 -16.27 18.08
CA ARG A 255 -5.18 -16.33 19.05
C ARG A 255 -3.83 -16.00 18.45
N VAL A 256 -3.73 -15.85 17.13
CA VAL A 256 -2.47 -15.62 16.43
C VAL A 256 -2.16 -14.12 16.46
N PRO A 257 -1.03 -13.70 17.06
CA PRO A 257 -0.56 -12.32 16.98
C PRO A 257 -0.38 -11.86 15.53
N VAL A 258 -0.88 -10.65 15.25
CA VAL A 258 -0.82 -9.98 13.95
C VAL A 258 -0.01 -8.70 14.07
N LEU A 259 0.95 -8.52 13.16
CA LEU A 259 1.70 -7.28 12.97
C LEU A 259 1.29 -6.61 11.65
N PRO A 260 0.41 -5.59 11.67
CA PRO A 260 0.00 -4.87 10.46
C PRO A 260 1.04 -3.81 10.06
N LEU A 261 1.39 -3.80 8.78
CA LEU A 261 2.42 -2.93 8.22
C LEU A 261 1.94 -2.32 6.90
N LEU A 262 2.13 -1.02 6.74
CA LEU A 262 2.04 -0.37 5.44
C LEU A 262 3.41 -0.28 4.78
N VAL A 263 3.43 -0.48 3.47
CA VAL A 263 4.63 -0.28 2.63
C VAL A 263 4.38 0.91 1.71
N GLY A 264 5.21 1.94 1.85
CA GLY A 264 5.17 3.11 0.98
C GLY A 264 5.50 2.76 -0.48
N ALA A 265 4.98 3.55 -1.41
CA ALA A 265 5.16 3.32 -2.84
C ALA A 265 6.62 3.48 -3.28
N LEU A 266 7.30 2.38 -3.61
CA LEU A 266 8.69 2.33 -4.08
C LEU A 266 8.98 3.16 -5.33
N PRO A 267 8.10 3.29 -6.35
CA PRO A 267 8.42 4.09 -7.53
C PRO A 267 8.71 5.55 -7.19
N THR A 268 8.16 6.05 -6.08
CA THR A 268 8.39 7.44 -5.62
C THR A 268 9.78 7.68 -5.03
N ARG A 269 10.58 6.61 -4.84
CA ARG A 269 11.95 6.66 -4.31
C ARG A 269 13.01 6.46 -5.37
N LEU A 270 12.62 6.06 -6.57
CA LEU A 270 13.54 5.79 -7.66
C LEU A 270 13.73 7.05 -8.53
N PRO A 271 14.95 7.31 -9.03
CA PRO A 271 15.18 8.33 -10.06
C PRO A 271 14.34 8.09 -11.31
N ASP A 272 14.23 6.82 -11.71
CA ASP A 272 13.34 6.33 -12.75
C ASP A 272 12.52 5.15 -12.18
N ALA A 273 11.19 5.20 -12.31
CA ALA A 273 10.30 4.17 -11.81
C ALA A 273 10.65 2.77 -12.34
N GLN A 274 11.27 2.66 -13.53
CA GLN A 274 11.68 1.41 -14.16
C GLN A 274 12.98 0.82 -13.59
N GLU A 275 13.71 1.56 -12.76
CA GLU A 275 14.90 1.06 -12.07
C GLU A 275 14.57 -0.01 -11.03
N SER A 276 15.58 -0.80 -10.67
CA SER A 276 15.47 -1.81 -9.63
C SER A 276 15.40 -1.15 -8.24
N PRO A 277 14.45 -1.55 -7.37
CA PRO A 277 14.47 -1.13 -5.97
C PRO A 277 15.57 -1.82 -5.15
N ARG A 278 16.25 -2.82 -5.70
CA ARG A 278 17.28 -3.57 -4.99
C ARG A 278 18.48 -2.70 -4.68
N GLY A 279 18.99 -2.81 -3.45
CA GLY A 279 20.12 -2.03 -2.99
C GLY A 279 19.76 -0.59 -2.60
N LEU A 280 18.50 -0.16 -2.75
CA LEU A 280 18.04 1.07 -2.12
C LEU A 280 18.17 0.95 -0.59
N PRO A 281 18.85 1.88 0.09
CA PRO A 281 19.06 1.79 1.54
C PRO A 281 17.78 1.61 2.36
N GLU A 282 16.65 2.18 1.92
CA GLU A 282 15.37 2.05 2.61
C GLU A 282 14.70 0.70 2.40
N VAL A 283 14.91 0.07 1.23
CA VAL A 283 14.45 -1.29 0.95
C VAL A 283 15.23 -2.27 1.81
N GLU A 284 16.56 -2.16 1.83
CA GLU A 284 17.39 -3.10 2.60
C GLU A 284 17.16 -2.93 4.11
N ARG A 285 17.03 -1.69 4.62
CA ARG A 285 16.60 -1.45 6.02
C ARG A 285 15.22 -2.03 6.34
N ALA A 286 14.27 -1.95 5.42
CA ALA A 286 12.94 -2.55 5.62
C ALA A 286 13.02 -4.08 5.66
N LEU A 287 13.83 -4.71 4.80
CA LEU A 287 14.04 -6.15 4.79
C LEU A 287 14.71 -6.65 6.07
N GLU A 288 15.75 -5.97 6.54
CA GLU A 288 16.41 -6.27 7.82
C GLU A 288 15.43 -6.15 9.00
N ALA A 289 14.58 -5.12 9.00
CA ALA A 289 13.55 -4.98 10.03
C ALA A 289 12.52 -6.12 9.98
N LEU A 290 12.05 -6.48 8.77
CA LEU A 290 11.11 -7.59 8.58
C LEU A 290 11.72 -8.92 9.01
N GLN A 291 12.98 -9.20 8.69
CA GLN A 291 13.68 -10.41 9.13
C GLN A 291 13.74 -10.51 10.67
N ARG A 292 14.03 -9.40 11.36
CA ARG A 292 13.98 -9.36 12.84
C ARG A 292 12.58 -9.63 13.37
N ALA A 293 11.55 -9.03 12.77
CA ALA A 293 10.16 -9.22 13.16
C ALA A 293 9.65 -10.65 12.89
N ILE A 294 10.09 -11.29 11.81
CA ILE A 294 9.81 -12.69 11.50
C ILE A 294 10.36 -13.57 12.63
N GLY A 295 11.65 -13.44 12.95
CA GLY A 295 12.29 -14.26 13.98
C GLY A 295 12.34 -15.72 13.57
N ASP A 296 11.27 -16.48 13.85
CA ASP A 296 11.11 -17.87 13.42
C ASP A 296 10.33 -17.92 12.09
N PRO A 297 11.00 -18.20 10.95
CA PRO A 297 10.38 -18.22 9.63
C PRO A 297 9.45 -19.42 9.40
N GLU A 298 9.56 -20.49 10.20
CA GLU A 298 8.69 -21.67 10.05
C GLU A 298 7.33 -21.46 10.73
N ARG A 299 7.30 -20.62 11.77
CA ARG A 299 6.10 -20.33 12.57
C ARG A 299 5.45 -18.99 12.21
N THR A 300 6.06 -18.23 11.29
CA THR A 300 5.56 -16.92 10.86
C THR A 300 5.02 -16.97 9.43
N LEU A 301 3.78 -16.54 9.26
CA LEU A 301 3.16 -16.37 7.94
C LEU A 301 3.21 -14.90 7.51
N VAL A 302 3.78 -14.63 6.33
CA VAL A 302 3.73 -13.30 5.71
C VAL A 302 2.55 -13.23 4.73
N ILE A 303 1.66 -12.25 4.91
CA ILE A 303 0.56 -11.99 3.98
C ILE A 303 0.79 -10.63 3.32
N ALA A 304 0.97 -10.62 2.00
CA ALA A 304 1.13 -9.39 1.22
C ALA A 304 -0.16 -9.06 0.46
N CYS A 305 -0.73 -7.90 0.77
CA CYS A 305 -2.02 -7.45 0.27
C CYS A 305 -1.84 -6.32 -0.75
N PHE A 306 -2.30 -6.55 -1.97
CA PHE A 306 -2.17 -5.60 -3.07
C PHE A 306 -3.22 -5.85 -4.16
N GLU A 307 -3.19 -5.01 -5.20
CA GLU A 307 -3.98 -5.16 -6.43
C GLU A 307 -3.02 -5.23 -7.62
N LEU A 308 -3.34 -6.07 -8.62
CA LEU A 308 -2.50 -6.20 -9.80
C LEU A 308 -2.70 -5.03 -10.75
N ALA A 309 -3.94 -4.62 -10.97
CA ALA A 309 -4.28 -3.47 -11.80
C ALA A 309 -5.58 -2.83 -11.35
N HIS A 310 -5.68 -1.51 -11.57
CA HIS A 310 -6.90 -0.75 -11.35
C HIS A 310 -6.97 0.41 -12.35
N PHE A 311 -7.93 0.34 -13.27
CA PHE A 311 -8.25 1.40 -14.20
C PHE A 311 -9.58 2.02 -13.80
N ASP A 312 -9.61 3.34 -13.66
CA ASP A 312 -10.82 4.15 -13.48
C ASP A 312 -10.95 5.09 -14.68
N ALA A 313 -12.00 4.91 -15.48
CA ALA A 313 -12.25 5.71 -16.69
C ALA A 313 -12.41 7.20 -16.38
N ARG A 314 -12.72 7.56 -15.13
CA ARG A 314 -12.83 8.96 -14.67
C ARG A 314 -11.48 9.61 -14.41
N ALA A 315 -10.44 8.80 -14.20
CA ALA A 315 -9.08 9.25 -13.95
C ALA A 315 -8.23 9.33 -15.23
N GLU A 316 -8.45 8.42 -16.19
CA GLU A 316 -7.45 8.12 -17.23
C GLU A 316 -7.90 8.40 -18.67
N GLN A 317 -8.92 9.24 -18.85
CA GLN A 317 -9.69 9.42 -20.11
C GLN A 317 -10.64 8.23 -20.37
N PRO A 318 -11.72 8.39 -21.16
CA PRO A 318 -12.71 7.33 -21.34
C PRO A 318 -12.15 6.23 -22.24
N LEU A 319 -11.34 5.35 -21.66
CA LEU A 319 -11.19 4.00 -22.17
C LEU A 319 -12.56 3.32 -22.02
N GLU A 320 -13.03 2.65 -23.07
CA GLU A 320 -14.12 1.68 -22.92
C GLU A 320 -13.60 0.54 -22.04
N LEU A 321 -13.77 0.67 -20.72
CA LEU A 321 -13.40 -0.35 -19.76
C LEU A 321 -14.42 -1.49 -19.87
N GLY A 322 -13.94 -2.68 -20.20
CA GLY A 322 -14.79 -3.84 -20.44
C GLY A 322 -13.98 -5.10 -20.70
N ALA A 323 -14.67 -6.17 -21.11
CA ALA A 323 -14.06 -7.49 -21.30
C ALA A 323 -12.87 -7.48 -22.27
N ARG A 324 -12.89 -6.62 -23.31
CA ARG A 324 -11.79 -6.49 -24.28
C ARG A 324 -10.53 -5.92 -23.64
N THR A 325 -10.65 -4.82 -22.89
CA THR A 325 -9.55 -4.21 -22.13
C THR A 325 -9.02 -5.18 -21.07
N GLY A 326 -9.92 -5.92 -20.41
CA GLY A 326 -9.55 -7.00 -19.50
C GLY A 326 -8.72 -8.12 -20.16
N ALA A 327 -9.10 -8.53 -21.37
CA ALA A 327 -8.37 -9.53 -22.14
C ALA A 327 -6.98 -9.05 -22.55
N GLN A 328 -6.82 -7.74 -22.81
CA GLN A 328 -5.52 -7.12 -23.09
C GLN A 328 -4.64 -6.98 -21.84
N LEU A 329 -5.25 -6.76 -20.68
CA LEU A 329 -4.55 -6.66 -19.39
C LEU A 329 -4.02 -8.02 -18.90
N ARG A 330 -4.77 -9.10 -19.14
CA ARG A 330 -4.48 -10.43 -18.59
C ARG A 330 -3.06 -10.95 -18.87
N PRO A 331 -2.46 -10.79 -20.07
CA PRO A 331 -1.08 -11.18 -20.31
C PRO A 331 -0.07 -10.46 -19.41
N PHE A 332 -0.27 -9.18 -19.10
CA PHE A 332 0.61 -8.42 -18.20
C PHE A 332 0.49 -8.90 -16.75
N ASP A 333 -0.73 -9.22 -16.31
CA ASP A 333 -0.96 -9.83 -15.00
C ASP A 333 -0.28 -11.20 -14.93
N GLN A 334 -0.49 -12.05 -15.95
CA GLN A 334 0.10 -13.38 -15.99
C GLN A 334 1.64 -13.31 -15.97
N GLN A 335 2.25 -12.44 -16.78
CA GLN A 335 3.70 -12.29 -16.81
C GLN A 335 4.28 -11.87 -15.45
N ALA A 336 3.64 -10.92 -14.75
CA ALA A 336 4.06 -10.57 -13.41
C ALA A 336 3.87 -11.74 -12.44
N MET A 337 2.75 -12.45 -12.53
CA MET A 337 2.49 -13.60 -11.68
C MET A 337 3.48 -14.74 -11.88
N ASP A 338 3.83 -15.09 -13.12
CA ASP A 338 4.81 -16.14 -13.40
C ASP A 338 6.15 -15.85 -12.73
N ARG A 339 6.56 -14.57 -12.70
CA ARG A 339 7.76 -14.11 -12.00
C ARG A 339 7.63 -14.22 -10.48
N ALA A 340 6.48 -13.80 -9.93
CA ALA A 340 6.22 -13.95 -8.51
C ALA A 340 6.27 -15.43 -8.08
N LEU A 341 5.60 -16.32 -8.81
CA LEU A 341 5.53 -17.76 -8.48
C LEU A 341 6.91 -18.44 -8.58
N ALA A 342 7.79 -17.93 -9.43
CA ALA A 342 9.19 -18.34 -9.50
C ALA A 342 10.10 -17.66 -8.45
N ILE A 343 9.54 -16.83 -7.56
CA ILE A 343 10.26 -16.08 -6.52
C ILE A 343 11.34 -15.16 -7.13
N ASP A 344 11.02 -14.57 -8.27
CA ASP A 344 11.87 -13.60 -8.97
C ASP A 344 11.34 -12.18 -8.66
N ALA A 345 11.82 -11.57 -7.57
CA ALA A 345 11.32 -10.26 -7.12
C ALA A 345 11.61 -9.15 -8.15
N GLU A 346 12.78 -9.21 -8.79
CA GLU A 346 13.17 -8.24 -9.83
C GLU A 346 12.38 -8.43 -11.13
N GLY A 347 12.19 -9.68 -11.54
CA GLY A 347 11.35 -10.01 -12.67
C GLY A 347 9.90 -9.60 -12.44
N PHE A 348 9.37 -9.82 -11.23
CA PHE A 348 8.05 -9.37 -10.82
C PHE A 348 7.92 -7.84 -10.90
N TRP A 349 8.90 -7.11 -10.36
CA TRP A 349 8.94 -5.65 -10.43
C TRP A 349 8.90 -5.15 -11.87
N ARG A 350 9.83 -5.60 -12.72
CA ARG A 350 9.91 -5.18 -14.12
C ARG A 350 8.66 -5.55 -14.92
N ALA A 351 8.14 -6.76 -14.74
CA ALA A 351 6.90 -7.18 -15.39
C ALA A 351 5.68 -6.39 -14.88
N GLY A 352 5.67 -6.04 -13.60
CA GLY A 352 4.66 -5.19 -12.98
C GLY A 352 4.62 -3.78 -13.56
N LEU A 353 5.75 -3.25 -13.99
CA LEU A 353 5.89 -1.91 -14.57
C LEU A 353 5.82 -1.87 -16.10
N ALA A 354 5.68 -3.02 -16.76
CA ALA A 354 5.56 -3.11 -18.21
C ALA A 354 4.26 -2.49 -18.74
N LEU A 355 3.26 -2.38 -17.86
CA LEU A 355 2.05 -1.61 -18.11
C LEU A 355 2.24 -0.21 -17.51
N ASP A 356 2.03 0.83 -18.31
CA ASP A 356 2.09 2.23 -17.88
C ASP A 356 0.85 2.58 -17.02
N ASP A 357 0.81 2.01 -15.81
CA ASP A 357 -0.25 2.14 -14.83
C ASP A 357 0.38 2.57 -13.50
N ALA A 358 0.18 3.84 -13.14
CA ALA A 358 0.72 4.43 -11.91
C ALA A 358 0.11 3.81 -10.64
N TRP A 359 -1.14 3.35 -10.70
CA TRP A 359 -1.75 2.63 -9.58
C TRP A 359 -1.06 1.30 -9.35
N ARG A 360 -0.94 0.49 -10.41
CA ARG A 360 -0.22 -0.79 -10.37
C ARG A 360 1.19 -0.61 -9.82
N ALA A 361 1.96 0.34 -10.36
CA ALA A 361 3.31 0.64 -9.88
C ALA A 361 3.35 0.92 -8.37
N ALA A 362 2.40 1.72 -7.86
CA ALA A 362 2.30 2.04 -6.43
C ALA A 362 1.90 0.83 -5.56
N GLN A 363 1.25 -0.18 -6.13
CA GLN A 363 0.81 -1.41 -5.44
C GLN A 363 1.88 -2.51 -5.39
N LEU A 364 2.96 -2.44 -6.18
CA LEU A 364 3.98 -3.50 -6.23
C LEU A 364 4.88 -3.59 -4.97
N SER A 365 4.81 -2.62 -4.07
CA SER A 365 5.82 -2.46 -3.01
C SER A 365 5.76 -3.57 -1.95
N ALA A 366 4.57 -3.88 -1.42
CA ALA A 366 4.40 -4.97 -0.46
C ALA A 366 4.72 -6.35 -1.04
N PRO A 367 4.20 -6.76 -2.22
CA PRO A 367 4.57 -8.06 -2.81
C PRO A 367 6.05 -8.12 -3.18
N TYR A 368 6.67 -7.02 -3.61
CA TYR A 368 8.12 -6.98 -3.86
C TYR A 368 8.93 -7.29 -2.59
N LEU A 369 8.61 -6.65 -1.45
CA LEU A 369 9.30 -6.95 -0.19
C LEU A 369 9.07 -8.39 0.27
N ALA A 370 7.85 -8.93 0.10
CA ALA A 370 7.57 -10.32 0.41
C ALA A 370 8.39 -11.30 -0.45
N LEU A 371 8.51 -11.05 -1.77
CA LEU A 371 9.34 -11.86 -2.65
C LEU A 371 10.83 -11.76 -2.31
N ARG A 372 11.32 -10.58 -1.95
CA ARG A 372 12.70 -10.38 -1.49
C ARG A 372 13.01 -11.17 -0.21
N LEU A 373 12.05 -11.28 0.72
CA LEU A 373 12.18 -12.15 1.90
C LEU A 373 12.23 -13.63 1.52
N LEU A 374 11.37 -14.06 0.58
CA LEU A 374 11.36 -15.43 0.08
C LEU A 374 12.64 -15.79 -0.68
N GLU A 375 13.19 -14.87 -1.49
CA GLU A 375 14.48 -15.05 -2.16
C GLU A 375 15.64 -15.24 -1.18
N ALA A 376 15.65 -14.47 -0.08
CA ALA A 376 16.66 -14.63 0.97
C ALA A 376 16.52 -16.01 1.61
N ARG A 377 15.29 -16.40 1.98
CA ARG A 377 15.01 -17.72 2.57
C ARG A 377 15.37 -18.87 1.64
N ALA A 378 15.10 -18.75 0.33
CA ALA A 378 15.41 -19.77 -0.66
C ALA A 378 16.90 -20.14 -0.70
N ARG A 379 17.79 -19.19 -0.38
CA ARG A 379 19.25 -19.40 -0.33
C ARG A 379 19.72 -20.10 0.94
N GLU A 380 18.88 -20.10 1.96
CA GLU A 380 19.15 -20.68 3.28
C GLU A 380 18.47 -22.05 3.46
N LEU A 381 17.81 -22.56 2.42
CA LEU A 381 17.16 -23.85 2.47
C LEU A 381 18.17 -25.00 2.46
N GLU A 382 17.81 -26.08 3.13
CA GLU A 382 18.57 -27.33 3.09
C GLU A 382 18.66 -27.88 1.66
N PRO A 383 19.75 -28.60 1.31
CA PRO A 383 19.90 -29.19 -0.01
C PRO A 383 18.69 -30.04 -0.43
N GLY A 384 18.13 -29.73 -1.59
CA GLY A 384 16.95 -30.41 -2.15
C GLY A 384 15.60 -29.78 -1.78
N HIS A 385 15.56 -28.86 -0.80
CA HIS A 385 14.38 -28.05 -0.56
C HIS A 385 14.31 -26.91 -1.58
N THR A 386 13.09 -26.56 -2.00
CA THR A 386 12.86 -25.41 -2.90
C THR A 386 11.70 -24.56 -2.39
N LEU A 387 11.70 -23.27 -2.73
CA LEU A 387 10.50 -22.44 -2.59
C LEU A 387 9.89 -22.20 -3.96
N SER A 388 8.57 -22.32 -4.05
CA SER A 388 7.81 -21.92 -5.25
C SER A 388 6.40 -21.49 -4.89
N GLY A 389 5.77 -20.75 -5.80
CA GLY A 389 4.40 -20.27 -5.64
C GLY A 389 3.38 -21.11 -6.40
N ASP A 390 2.19 -21.26 -5.82
CA ASP A 390 0.98 -21.79 -6.46
C ASP A 390 -0.10 -20.71 -6.54
N VAL A 391 -0.78 -20.62 -7.69
CA VAL A 391 -1.95 -19.74 -7.83
C VAL A 391 -3.13 -20.37 -7.11
N LEU A 392 -3.61 -19.72 -6.06
CA LEU A 392 -4.87 -20.09 -5.42
C LEU A 392 -6.05 -19.56 -6.23
N GLY A 393 -5.95 -18.38 -6.83
CA GLY A 393 -6.99 -17.86 -7.73
C GLY A 393 -6.62 -16.54 -8.38
N TYR A 394 -7.28 -16.24 -9.49
CA TYR A 394 -7.18 -14.97 -10.19
C TYR A 394 -8.58 -14.48 -10.53
N LEU A 395 -8.82 -13.18 -10.36
CA LEU A 395 -10.11 -12.57 -10.63
C LEU A 395 -9.93 -11.21 -11.31
N GLN A 396 -10.76 -10.96 -12.32
CA GLN A 396 -10.97 -9.66 -12.91
C GLN A 396 -12.42 -9.22 -12.67
N SER A 397 -12.61 -7.98 -12.27
CA SER A 397 -13.92 -7.35 -12.11
C SER A 397 -14.02 -6.18 -13.07
N HIS A 398 -15.13 -6.14 -13.80
CA HIS A 398 -15.49 -5.06 -14.72
C HIS A 398 -16.72 -4.35 -14.16
N GLY A 399 -16.60 -3.06 -13.86
CA GLY A 399 -17.74 -2.17 -13.70
C GLY A 399 -17.93 -1.30 -14.92
N ARG A 400 -18.91 -0.40 -14.84
CA ARG A 400 -19.25 0.52 -15.94
C ARG A 400 -18.09 1.46 -16.29
N ASP A 401 -17.37 1.91 -15.26
CA ASP A 401 -16.29 2.90 -15.35
C ASP A 401 -15.00 2.39 -14.71
N ASP A 402 -14.90 1.10 -14.34
CA ASP A 402 -13.71 0.55 -13.69
C ASP A 402 -13.34 -0.87 -14.15
N LEU A 403 -12.05 -1.17 -14.11
CA LEU A 403 -11.48 -2.50 -14.33
C LEU A 403 -10.46 -2.75 -13.23
N SER A 404 -10.55 -3.88 -12.54
CA SER A 404 -9.51 -4.24 -11.58
C SER A 404 -9.24 -5.74 -11.58
N SER A 405 -8.01 -6.10 -11.23
CA SER A 405 -7.58 -7.48 -11.14
C SER A 405 -6.87 -7.76 -9.82
N TRP A 406 -7.08 -8.97 -9.31
CA TRP A 406 -6.48 -9.47 -8.09
C TRP A 406 -6.06 -10.92 -8.23
N VAL A 407 -5.17 -11.31 -7.34
CA VAL A 407 -4.65 -12.67 -7.24
C VAL A 407 -4.62 -13.12 -5.79
N ALA A 408 -4.83 -14.41 -5.60
CA ALA A 408 -4.44 -15.13 -4.42
C ALA A 408 -3.36 -16.14 -4.82
N ALA A 409 -2.24 -16.16 -4.11
CA ALA A 409 -1.16 -17.12 -4.35
C ALA A 409 -0.56 -17.57 -3.01
N ALA A 410 -0.09 -18.81 -2.96
CA ALA A 410 0.59 -19.40 -1.81
C ALA A 410 2.04 -19.70 -2.16
N PHE A 411 2.97 -19.38 -1.27
CA PHE A 411 4.39 -19.65 -1.44
C PHE A 411 4.81 -20.72 -0.45
N LEU A 412 5.29 -21.84 -0.97
CA LEU A 412 5.48 -23.08 -0.26
C LEU A 412 6.94 -23.51 -0.30
N GLU A 413 7.44 -23.97 0.84
CA GLU A 413 8.65 -24.77 0.91
C GLU A 413 8.32 -26.21 0.56
N ARG A 414 8.96 -26.73 -0.50
CA ARG A 414 8.78 -28.08 -1.00
C ARG A 414 9.98 -28.93 -0.63
N THR A 415 9.70 -30.09 -0.04
CA THR A 415 10.70 -31.12 0.24
C THR A 415 10.88 -32.02 -0.98
N PRO A 416 12.05 -32.68 -1.14
CA PRO A 416 12.30 -33.63 -2.23
C PRO A 416 11.27 -34.77 -2.36
N GLU A 417 10.58 -35.10 -1.27
CA GLU A 417 9.64 -36.23 -1.18
C GLU A 417 8.15 -35.83 -1.38
N ALA A 418 7.85 -34.55 -1.65
CA ALA A 418 6.48 -34.00 -1.67
C ALA A 418 5.91 -33.73 -3.06
#